data_AF-W6Z898-F1
#
_entry.id   AF-W6Z898-F1
#
_cell.length_a   1.000
_cell.length_b   1.000
_cell.length_c   1.000
_cell.angle_alpha   90.00
_cell.angle_beta   90.00
_cell.angle_gamma   90.00
#
_symmetry.space_group_name_H-M   'P 1'
#
loop_
_entity.id
_entity.type
_entity.pdbx_description
1 polymer ?
#
loop_
_entity_poly.entity_id
_entity_poly.type
_entity_poly.pdbx_seq_one_letter_code
_entity_poly.pdbx_strand_id
1 'polypeptide(L)'
;MGHASIATFLKYYLSRRIIVNTQAKKLCDLVLSRLGTTIEEEVTRRNCAIYAVTLYCGIEEGGMNPIRKGGRSRNAALPAKSQPGHEQELLELAKVSIYKEKRPRVCFLYLGNEGLPLAQRIYAFSTLGDLSKHFSRKHLKNI
;
A
#
# COMPACT_ATOMS: atom_id res chain seq x y z
N MET A 1 29.79 -4.60 -12.31
CA MET A 1 28.55 -4.36 -11.54
C MET A 1 28.87 -4.62 -10.07
N GLY A 2 28.97 -3.58 -9.24
CA GLY A 2 29.39 -3.73 -7.85
C GLY A 2 28.27 -4.36 -7.00
N HIS A 3 28.55 -5.49 -6.36
CA HIS A 3 27.63 -6.07 -5.37
C HIS A 3 27.48 -5.08 -4.22
N ALA A 4 26.33 -4.40 -4.14
CA ALA A 4 26.02 -3.58 -2.98
C ALA A 4 25.99 -4.50 -1.75
N SER A 5 26.88 -4.24 -0.78
CA SER A 5 26.92 -5.04 0.43
C SER A 5 25.58 -4.95 1.16
N ILE A 6 25.18 -6.03 1.83
CA ILE A 6 24.03 -6.04 2.74
C ILE A 6 24.10 -4.88 3.74
N ALA A 7 25.29 -4.50 4.19
CA ALA A 7 25.47 -3.35 5.08
C ALA A 7 25.08 -2.01 4.42
N THR A 8 25.38 -1.84 3.12
CA THR A 8 25.00 -0.66 2.34
C THR A 8 23.48 -0.60 2.15
N PHE A 9 22.87 -1.76 1.84
CA PHE A 9 21.42 -1.87 1.68
C PHE A 9 20.69 -1.56 2.98
N LEU A 10 21.10 -2.16 4.10
CA LEU A 10 20.49 -1.95 5.42
C LEU A 10 20.64 -0.49 5.85
N LYS A 11 21.83 0.11 5.77
CA LYS A 11 22.04 1.53 6.11
C LYS A 11 21.13 2.46 5.31
N TYR A 12 21.02 2.23 4.00
CA TYR A 12 20.18 3.03 3.12
C TYR A 12 18.68 2.85 3.39
N TYR A 13 18.23 1.60 3.56
CA TYR A 13 16.85 1.25 3.88
C TYR A 13 16.38 1.93 5.17
N LEU A 14 17.20 1.87 6.22
CA LEU A 14 16.92 2.49 7.52
C LEU A 14 16.92 4.02 7.45
N SER A 15 17.85 4.59 6.68
CA SER A 15 17.97 6.06 6.53
C SER A 15 16.82 6.68 5.75
N ARG A 16 16.14 5.91 4.87
CA ARG A 16 15.07 6.42 4.01
C ARG A 16 13.65 6.00 4.41
N ARG A 17 13.46 5.00 5.29
CA ARG A 17 12.12 4.42 5.48
C ARG A 17 11.56 4.26 6.89
N ILE A 18 12.32 4.28 7.98
CA ILE A 18 11.71 4.06 9.30
C ILE A 18 12.23 5.02 10.37
N ILE A 19 11.35 5.98 10.68
CA ILE A 19 11.29 6.67 11.96
C ILE A 19 10.81 5.61 12.98
N VAL A 20 11.70 5.22 13.90
CA VAL A 20 11.39 4.73 15.27
C VAL A 20 10.68 3.36 15.35
N ASN A 21 11.30 2.27 14.87
CA ASN A 21 10.94 0.93 15.32
C ASN A 21 12.10 0.33 16.14
N THR A 22 11.86 0.14 17.44
CA THR A 22 12.83 -0.39 18.42
C THR A 22 13.40 -1.74 18.01
N GLN A 23 12.61 -2.58 17.34
CA GLN A 23 13.04 -3.91 16.90
C GLN A 23 13.87 -3.83 15.61
N ALA A 24 13.54 -2.91 14.69
CA ALA A 24 14.37 -2.62 13.51
C ALA A 24 15.78 -2.18 13.92
N LYS A 25 15.87 -1.31 14.93
CA LYS A 25 17.14 -0.84 15.47
C LYS A 25 17.94 -2.00 16.07
N LYS A 26 17.31 -2.82 16.92
CA LYS A 26 17.94 -4.01 17.50
C LYS A 26 18.44 -4.99 16.44
N LEU A 27 17.65 -5.23 15.40
CA LEU A 27 18.06 -6.06 14.26
C LEU A 27 19.35 -5.53 13.64
N CYS A 28 19.40 -4.23 13.38
CA CYS A 28 20.54 -3.63 12.69
C CYS A 28 21.79 -3.63 13.55
N ASP A 29 21.65 -3.30 14.83
CA ASP A 29 22.75 -3.33 15.80
C ASP A 29 23.36 -4.74 15.89
N LEU A 30 22.53 -5.79 15.87
CA LEU A 30 22.97 -7.17 15.98
C LEU A 30 23.54 -7.73 14.66
N VAL A 31 22.92 -7.43 13.52
CA VAL A 31 23.40 -7.91 12.20
C VAL A 31 24.70 -7.22 11.79
N LEU A 32 24.83 -5.92 12.09
CA LEU A 32 26.00 -5.11 11.77
C LEU A 32 27.02 -5.04 12.91
N SER A 33 26.83 -5.84 13.96
CA SER A 33 27.76 -5.96 15.07
C SER A 33 29.14 -6.42 14.61
N ARG A 34 30.17 -5.97 15.33
CA ARG A 34 31.56 -6.38 15.09
C ARG A 34 31.69 -7.89 15.25
N LEU A 35 32.50 -8.51 14.38
CA LEU A 35 32.82 -9.93 14.44
C LEU A 35 33.45 -10.29 15.79
N GLY A 36 33.10 -11.46 16.31
CA GLY A 36 33.70 -12.01 17.53
C GLY A 36 35.19 -12.26 17.34
N THR A 37 35.96 -12.14 18.42
CA THR A 37 37.40 -12.44 18.42
C THR A 37 37.68 -13.91 18.71
N THR A 38 36.70 -14.60 19.30
CA THR A 38 36.67 -16.05 19.50
C THR A 38 35.50 -16.68 18.75
N ILE A 39 35.54 -18.01 18.60
CA ILE A 39 34.47 -18.76 17.94
C ILE A 39 33.18 -18.67 18.76
N GLU A 40 33.28 -18.74 20.09
CA GLU A 40 32.16 -18.71 21.02
C GLU A 40 31.44 -17.35 20.98
N GLU A 41 32.21 -16.26 20.94
CA GLU A 41 31.67 -14.90 20.77
C GLU A 41 30.94 -14.75 19.42
N GLU A 42 31.54 -15.27 18.34
CA GLU A 42 30.96 -15.18 17.00
C GLU A 42 29.70 -16.05 16.85
N VAL A 43 29.67 -17.23 17.47
CA VAL A 43 28.47 -18.09 17.53
C VAL A 43 27.36 -17.38 18.29
N THR A 44 27.68 -16.77 19.43
CA THR A 44 26.71 -16.00 20.23
C THR A 44 26.16 -14.82 19.43
N ARG A 45 27.04 -14.05 18.77
CA ARG A 45 26.66 -12.92 17.90
C ARG A 45 25.72 -13.36 16.78
N ARG A 46 26.04 -14.46 16.08
CA ARG A 46 25.21 -15.02 15.00
C ARG A 46 23.84 -15.45 15.51
N ASN A 47 23.78 -16.18 16.62
CA ASN A 47 22.52 -16.63 17.21
C ASN A 47 21.62 -15.44 17.61
N CYS A 48 22.20 -14.40 18.21
CA CYS A 48 21.50 -13.17 18.53
C CYS A 48 20.97 -12.45 17.28
N ALA A 49 21.78 -12.36 16.22
CA ALA A 49 21.35 -11.75 14.95
C ALA A 49 20.22 -12.55 14.28
N ILE A 50 20.29 -13.88 14.28
CA ILE A 50 19.24 -14.76 13.75
C ILE A 50 17.93 -14.54 14.51
N TYR A 51 17.97 -14.56 15.85
CA TYR A 51 16.80 -14.31 16.67
C TYR A 51 16.18 -12.93 16.40
N ALA A 52 17.02 -11.91 16.23
CA ALA A 52 16.55 -10.57 15.89
C ALA A 52 15.88 -10.48 14.51
N VAL A 53 16.38 -11.22 13.51
CA VAL A 53 15.73 -11.35 12.19
C VAL A 53 14.36 -11.99 12.35
N THR A 54 14.26 -13.10 13.09
CA THR A 54 12.99 -13.80 13.32
C THR A 54 11.95 -12.90 13.98
N LEU A 55 12.35 -12.15 15.01
CA LEU A 55 11.46 -11.19 15.68
C LEU A 55 11.00 -10.09 14.72
N TYR A 56 11.92 -9.57 13.90
CA TYR A 56 11.63 -8.48 12.99
C TYR A 56 10.69 -8.88 11.85
N CYS A 57 10.84 -10.09 11.30
CA CYS A 57 9.96 -10.60 10.24
C CYS A 57 8.50 -10.69 10.68
N GLY A 58 8.22 -10.80 11.98
CA GLY A 58 6.86 -10.78 12.53
C GLY A 58 6.26 -9.39 12.70
N ILE A 59 6.99 -8.32 12.39
CA ILE A 59 6.52 -6.95 12.55
C ILE A 59 6.04 -6.40 11.21
N GLU A 60 4.85 -5.81 11.23
CA GLU A 60 4.36 -5.01 10.11
C GLU A 60 5.10 -3.66 10.06
N GLU A 61 6.04 -3.52 9.13
CA GLU A 61 6.73 -2.26 8.88
C GLU A 61 5.81 -1.24 8.19
N GLY A 62 5.13 -0.39 8.97
CA GLY A 62 4.60 0.91 8.55
C GLY A 62 3.57 0.93 7.41
N GLY A 63 2.37 1.47 7.68
CA GLY A 63 1.41 1.82 6.64
C GLY A 63 1.94 2.88 5.65
N MET A 64 1.43 2.86 4.41
CA MET A 64 1.79 3.84 3.37
C MET A 64 1.70 5.27 3.92
N ASN A 65 2.85 5.96 4.00
CA ASN A 65 2.87 7.40 4.25
C ASN A 65 1.92 8.08 3.24
N PRO A 66 0.86 8.79 3.68
CA PRO A 66 0.08 9.57 2.75
C PRO A 66 1.00 10.66 2.21
N ILE A 67 1.45 10.47 0.97
CA ILE A 67 2.12 11.50 0.19
C ILE A 67 1.31 12.79 0.38
N ARG A 68 2.01 13.82 0.85
CA ARG A 68 1.49 15.16 1.17
C ARG A 68 0.40 15.53 0.18
N LYS A 69 -0.76 15.98 0.70
CA LYS A 69 -1.91 16.45 -0.08
C LYS A 69 -1.45 17.48 -1.12
N GLY A 70 -1.14 17.01 -2.33
CA GLY A 70 -1.15 17.83 -3.53
C GLY A 70 -2.57 18.34 -3.74
N GLY A 71 -2.67 19.63 -4.03
CA GLY A 71 -3.86 20.46 -3.86
C GLY A 71 -5.18 19.87 -4.36
N ARG A 72 -6.26 20.34 -3.72
CA ARG A 72 -7.65 20.21 -4.18
C ARG A 72 -7.72 20.43 -5.69
N SER A 73 -7.86 19.34 -6.45
CA SER A 73 -8.33 19.45 -7.83
C SER A 73 -9.83 19.71 -7.75
N ARG A 74 -10.23 20.82 -8.35
CA ARG A 74 -11.58 21.39 -8.37
C ARG A 74 -12.59 20.34 -8.83
N ASN A 75 -13.77 20.40 -8.21
CA ASN A 75 -14.98 19.77 -8.72
C ASN A 75 -15.13 20.14 -10.19
N ALA A 76 -14.91 19.19 -11.10
CA ALA A 76 -15.35 19.35 -12.47
C ALA A 76 -16.87 19.28 -12.45
N ALA A 77 -17.51 20.40 -12.79
CA ALA A 77 -18.96 20.48 -12.95
C ALA A 77 -19.42 19.41 -13.94
N LEU A 78 -20.49 18.69 -13.57
CA LEU A 78 -21.13 17.69 -14.42
C LEU A 78 -21.76 18.39 -15.65
N PRO A 79 -21.63 17.83 -16.87
CA PRO A 79 -22.50 18.24 -17.96
C PRO A 79 -23.92 17.76 -17.68
N ALA A 80 -24.86 18.63 -18.03
CA ALA A 80 -26.28 18.50 -17.79
C ALA A 80 -26.90 17.28 -18.49
N LYS A 81 -27.84 16.64 -17.77
CA LYS A 81 -29.00 15.85 -18.25
C LYS A 81 -28.73 14.87 -19.41
N SER A 82 -28.49 13.60 -19.10
CA SER A 82 -28.57 12.51 -20.09
C SER A 82 -29.90 11.78 -20.05
N GLN A 83 -30.37 11.40 -21.23
CA GLN A 83 -31.58 10.62 -21.50
C GLN A 83 -31.55 9.25 -20.78
N PRO A 84 -32.69 8.70 -20.35
CA PRO A 84 -32.75 7.47 -19.55
C PRO A 84 -32.04 6.27 -20.21
N GLY A 85 -32.10 6.11 -21.54
CA GLY A 85 -31.44 4.98 -22.23
C GLY A 85 -29.90 4.99 -22.17
N HIS A 86 -29.27 6.17 -22.08
CA HIS A 86 -27.82 6.29 -21.96
C HIS A 86 -27.32 5.85 -20.57
N GLU A 87 -28.18 5.96 -19.56
CA GLU A 87 -27.85 5.60 -18.19
C GLU A 87 -27.73 4.09 -17.99
N GLN A 88 -28.63 3.30 -18.58
CA GLN A 88 -28.54 1.84 -18.55
C GLN A 88 -27.30 1.35 -19.30
N GLU A 89 -26.99 1.92 -20.47
CA GLU A 89 -25.81 1.54 -21.24
C GLU A 89 -24.51 1.78 -20.46
N LEU A 90 -24.38 2.95 -19.81
CA LEU A 90 -23.24 3.26 -18.95
C LEU A 90 -23.11 2.30 -17.76
N LEU A 91 -24.22 1.88 -17.17
CA LEU A 91 -24.22 0.92 -16.07
C LEU A 91 -23.78 -0.47 -16.53
N GLU A 92 -24.24 -0.92 -17.70
CA GLU A 92 -23.83 -2.20 -18.29
C GLU A 92 -22.35 -2.19 -18.69
N LEU A 93 -21.84 -1.11 -19.27
CA LEU A 93 -20.40 -0.94 -19.55
C LEU A 93 -19.56 -1.02 -18.27
N ALA A 94 -20.02 -0.39 -17.18
CA ALA A 94 -19.34 -0.45 -15.89
C ALA A 94 -19.34 -1.87 -15.30
N LYS A 95 -20.44 -2.63 -15.41
CA LYS A 95 -20.49 -4.05 -15.01
C LYS A 95 -19.50 -4.87 -15.82
N VAL A 96 -19.51 -4.71 -17.14
CA VAL A 96 -18.61 -5.44 -18.05
C VAL A 96 -17.15 -5.15 -17.74
N SER A 97 -16.78 -3.91 -17.41
CA SER A 97 -15.42 -3.53 -17.02
C SER A 97 -14.94 -4.32 -15.79
N ILE A 98 -15.80 -4.54 -14.78
CA ILE A 98 -15.43 -5.30 -13.57
C ILE A 98 -15.10 -6.75 -13.87
N TYR A 99 -15.84 -7.40 -14.78
CA TYR A 99 -15.63 -8.81 -15.10
C TYR A 99 -14.55 -9.05 -16.16
N LYS A 100 -14.36 -8.11 -17.10
CA LYS A 100 -13.40 -8.26 -18.21
C LYS A 100 -12.00 -7.76 -17.86
N GLU A 101 -11.88 -6.69 -17.10
CA GLU A 101 -10.57 -6.12 -16.78
C GLU A 101 -9.91 -6.88 -15.64
N LYS A 102 -8.63 -7.25 -15.82
CA LYS A 102 -7.83 -7.86 -14.73
C LYS A 102 -7.70 -6.96 -13.51
N ARG A 103 -7.83 -5.63 -13.69
CA ARG A 103 -7.75 -4.62 -12.63
C ARG A 103 -8.73 -3.49 -12.93
N PRO A 104 -10.00 -3.61 -12.52
CA PRO A 104 -11.01 -2.60 -12.80
C PRO A 104 -10.74 -1.30 -12.03
N ARG A 105 -11.17 -0.19 -12.62
CA ARG A 105 -11.09 1.15 -12.02
C ARG A 105 -12.38 1.61 -11.36
N VAL A 106 -13.44 0.81 -11.39
CA VAL A 106 -14.75 1.10 -10.78
C VAL A 106 -14.89 0.36 -9.45
N CYS A 107 -15.53 0.98 -8.46
CA CYS A 107 -15.82 0.32 -7.19
C CYS A 107 -17.05 -0.59 -7.32
N PHE A 108 -16.86 -1.91 -7.21
CA PHE A 108 -17.94 -2.89 -7.34
C PHE A 108 -19.03 -2.74 -6.27
N LEU A 109 -18.68 -2.30 -5.05
CA LEU A 109 -19.63 -2.03 -3.98
C LEU A 109 -20.50 -0.81 -4.29
N TYR A 110 -19.95 0.23 -4.92
CA TYR A 110 -20.73 1.38 -5.36
C TYR A 110 -21.61 1.01 -6.55
N LEU A 111 -21.11 0.22 -7.49
CA LEU A 111 -21.88 -0.22 -8.64
C LEU A 111 -23.16 -0.99 -8.22
N GLY A 112 -23.04 -1.85 -7.21
CA GLY A 112 -24.18 -2.60 -6.64
C GLY A 112 -25.09 -1.80 -5.71
N ASN A 113 -24.74 -0.57 -5.33
CA ASN A 113 -25.53 0.22 -4.38
C ASN A 113 -26.57 1.08 -5.11
N GLU A 114 -27.82 0.63 -5.10
CA GLU A 114 -28.96 1.33 -5.71
C GLU A 114 -29.32 2.64 -5.00
N GLY A 115 -28.90 2.83 -3.74
CA GLY A 115 -29.09 4.06 -2.99
C GLY A 115 -28.15 5.20 -3.38
N LEU A 116 -27.18 4.96 -4.27
CA LEU A 116 -26.26 5.98 -4.77
C LEU A 116 -26.70 6.51 -6.15
N PRO A 117 -26.50 7.82 -6.43
CA PRO A 117 -26.69 8.36 -7.77
C PRO A 117 -25.85 7.62 -8.80
N LEU A 118 -26.38 7.43 -10.02
CA LEU A 118 -25.72 6.70 -11.09
C LEU A 118 -24.26 7.16 -11.33
N ALA A 119 -24.03 8.47 -11.36
CA ALA A 119 -22.70 9.06 -11.55
C ALA A 119 -21.66 8.58 -10.52
N GLN A 120 -22.10 8.27 -9.30
CA GLN A 120 -21.23 7.71 -8.25
C GLN A 120 -21.04 6.20 -8.43
N ARG A 121 -22.08 5.49 -8.88
CA ARG A 121 -22.06 4.04 -9.12
C ARG A 121 -21.09 3.66 -10.24
N ILE A 122 -21.06 4.44 -11.31
CA ILE A 122 -20.21 4.22 -12.50
C ILE A 122 -18.87 4.98 -12.42
N TYR A 123 -18.56 5.60 -11.28
CA TYR A 123 -17.36 6.42 -11.16
C TYR A 123 -16.09 5.57 -11.36
N ALA A 124 -15.33 5.89 -12.41
CA ALA A 124 -14.04 5.30 -12.70
C ALA A 124 -12.92 6.15 -12.07
N PHE A 125 -12.13 5.55 -11.19
CA PHE A 125 -10.99 6.21 -10.57
C PHE A 125 -9.85 6.41 -11.59
N SER A 126 -9.12 7.51 -11.48
CA SER A 126 -8.01 7.84 -12.38
C SER A 126 -6.86 6.84 -12.29
N THR A 127 -6.56 6.35 -11.08
CA THR A 127 -5.53 5.35 -10.83
C THR A 127 -6.06 4.19 -10.01
N LEU A 128 -5.47 3.00 -10.20
CA LEU A 128 -5.77 1.81 -9.40
C LEU A 128 -5.51 2.05 -7.90
N GLY A 129 -4.47 2.82 -7.58
CA GLY A 129 -4.13 3.17 -6.20
C GLY A 129 -5.21 4.01 -5.53
N ASP A 130 -5.91 4.87 -6.27
CA ASP A 130 -7.00 5.67 -5.71
C ASP A 130 -8.25 4.83 -5.42
N LEU A 131 -8.52 3.82 -6.26
CA LEU A 131 -9.55 2.82 -5.97
C LEU A 131 -9.19 2.01 -4.71
N SER A 132 -7.95 1.53 -4.59
CA SER A 132 -7.50 0.82 -3.38
C SER A 132 -7.63 1.67 -2.12
N LYS A 133 -7.21 2.94 -2.17
CA LYS A 133 -7.39 3.89 -1.05
C LYS A 133 -8.87 4.10 -0.72
N HIS A 134 -9.72 4.18 -1.74
CA HIS A 134 -11.16 4.30 -1.55
C HIS A 134 -11.70 3.10 -0.77
N PHE A 135 -11.35 1.87 -1.17
CA PHE A 135 -11.74 0.65 -0.44
C PHE A 135 -11.31 0.68 1.02
N SER A 136 -10.03 0.96 1.29
CA SER A 136 -9.53 1.04 2.67
C SER A 136 -10.26 2.10 3.51
N ARG A 137 -10.63 3.23 2.91
CA ARG A 137 -11.25 4.36 3.65
C ARG A 137 -12.76 4.28 3.80
N LYS A 138 -13.47 3.55 2.93
CA LYS A 138 -14.93 3.55 2.90
C LYS A 138 -15.54 2.19 3.23
N HIS A 139 -14.86 1.10 2.88
CA HIS A 139 -15.41 -0.25 2.95
C HIS A 139 -14.72 -1.11 4.00
N LEU A 140 -13.43 -0.87 4.28
CA LEU A 140 -12.65 -1.68 5.24
C LEU A 140 -12.48 -1.02 6.62
N LYS A 141 -13.20 0.06 6.93
CA LYS A 141 -13.04 0.75 8.22
C LYS A 141 -13.62 0.00 9.42
N ASN A 142 -14.57 -0.89 9.17
CA ASN A 142 -15.38 -1.55 10.20
C ASN A 142 -15.40 -3.09 10.00
N ILE A 143 -14.42 -3.62 9.28
CA ILE A 143 -14.17 -5.07 9.16
C ILE A 143 -13.01 -5.39 10.09
#